data_AF-A0A453DZ86-F1
#
_entry.id   AF-A0A453DZ86-F1
#
_cell.length_a   1.000
_cell.length_b   1.000
_cell.length_c   1.000
_cell.angle_alpha   90.00
_cell.angle_beta   90.00
_cell.angle_gamma   90.00
#
_symmetry.space_group_name_H-M   'P 1'
#
loop_
_entity.id
_entity.type
_entity.pdbx_description
1 polymer ?
#
loop_
_entity_poly.entity_id
_entity_poly.type
_entity_poly.pdbx_seq_one_letter_code
_entity_poly.pdbx_strand_id
1 'polypeptide(L)'
;PKFNSAKAVYRERKKYIDDIDWGMLATPSTGSYKEEQQCLAWKRLLTFEKGNPQRIDVTAANRRITFTYEQCLMYLYHHPDVWYDYATWHAKNGSTDSAIKIFQRAVKALPGSEVLKYAFAELEESVGAIQPAKTIYESLIAENASMSSLAHIQFIRFLRRTEGIEAARKYFLEVRKLPSCTYHVYVAYATMSFCLDKDAKVAQNVFEVGLKRFMQEPGYVLEYADFLCRLNDDRNVRALFERALSLLPPEESVEV
;
A
#
# COMPACT_ATOMS: atom_id res chain seq x y z
N PRO A 1 41.33 -18.62 15.56
CA PRO A 1 39.99 -19.02 15.04
C PRO A 1 39.09 -17.84 14.61
N LYS A 2 38.86 -16.84 15.48
CA LYS A 2 38.00 -15.68 15.18
C LYS A 2 38.51 -14.80 14.02
N PHE A 3 39.83 -14.58 13.92
CA PHE A 3 40.44 -13.80 12.83
C PHE A 3 40.19 -14.43 11.45
N ASN A 4 40.42 -15.73 11.29
CA ASN A 4 40.23 -16.41 10.00
C ASN A 4 38.76 -16.41 9.56
N SER A 5 37.83 -16.59 10.50
CA SER A 5 36.39 -16.48 10.23
C SER A 5 36.02 -15.06 9.80
N ALA A 6 36.45 -14.04 10.54
CA ALA A 6 36.21 -12.64 10.19
C ALA A 6 36.80 -12.26 8.82
N LYS A 7 37.99 -12.76 8.49
CA LYS A 7 38.65 -12.58 7.20
C LYS A 7 37.88 -13.25 6.06
N ALA A 8 37.35 -14.46 6.27
CA ALA A 8 36.54 -15.15 5.29
C ALA A 8 35.25 -14.36 4.99
N VAL A 9 34.52 -13.94 6.03
CA VAL A 9 33.29 -13.15 5.86
C VAL A 9 33.58 -11.79 5.25
N TYR A 10 34.72 -11.16 5.56
CA TYR A 10 35.14 -9.93 4.89
C TYR A 10 35.34 -10.13 3.39
N ARG A 11 36.02 -11.22 2.97
CA ARG A 11 36.22 -11.52 1.55
C ARG A 11 34.90 -11.74 0.81
N GLU A 12 33.94 -12.36 1.47
CA GLU A 12 32.60 -12.57 0.90
C GLU A 12 31.83 -11.26 0.80
N ARG A 13 31.78 -10.47 1.89
CA ARG A 13 31.17 -9.14 1.92
C ARG A 13 31.73 -8.23 0.82
N LYS A 14 33.04 -8.28 0.60
CA LYS A 14 33.72 -7.46 -0.40
C LYS A 14 33.12 -7.64 -1.79
N LYS A 15 32.71 -8.85 -2.17
CA LYS A 15 32.07 -9.12 -3.47
C LYS A 15 30.80 -8.31 -3.69
N TYR A 16 30.02 -8.08 -2.63
CA TYR A 16 28.80 -7.26 -2.71
C TYR A 16 29.12 -5.76 -2.70
N ILE A 17 30.13 -5.36 -1.94
CA ILE A 17 30.59 -3.95 -1.87
C ILE A 17 31.21 -3.49 -3.19
N ASP A 18 31.94 -4.37 -3.88
CA ASP A 18 32.59 -4.07 -5.16
C ASP A 18 31.56 -3.84 -6.28
N ASP A 19 30.32 -4.32 -6.14
CA ASP A 19 29.20 -4.07 -7.07
C ASP A 19 28.51 -2.70 -6.85
N ILE A 20 28.81 -2.01 -5.74
CA ILE A 20 28.18 -0.73 -5.37
C ILE A 20 28.97 0.45 -5.93
N ASP A 21 28.27 1.34 -6.63
CA ASP A 21 28.80 2.61 -7.13
C ASP A 21 28.71 3.69 -6.04
N TRP A 22 29.80 3.86 -5.31
CA TRP A 22 29.92 4.85 -4.22
C TRP A 22 29.95 6.31 -4.70
N GLY A 23 30.03 6.55 -6.02
CA GLY A 23 29.95 7.87 -6.64
C GLY A 23 28.55 8.28 -7.06
N MET A 24 27.56 7.40 -6.89
CA MET A 24 26.16 7.70 -7.22
C MET A 24 25.60 8.79 -6.29
N LEU A 25 24.83 9.72 -6.84
CA LEU A 25 24.10 10.72 -6.07
C LEU A 25 22.69 10.20 -5.77
N ALA A 26 22.18 10.55 -4.59
CA ALA A 26 20.78 10.31 -4.27
C ALA A 26 19.88 11.24 -5.08
N THR A 27 19.37 10.73 -6.20
CA THR A 27 18.39 11.42 -7.04
C THR A 27 17.07 10.63 -7.07
N PRO A 28 15.93 11.28 -7.34
CA PRO A 28 14.69 10.58 -7.63
C PRO A 28 14.86 9.56 -8.75
N SER A 29 14.07 8.49 -8.68
CA SER A 29 14.18 7.39 -9.64
C SER A 29 13.89 7.85 -11.06
N THR A 30 14.79 7.52 -11.97
CA THR A 30 14.66 7.77 -13.41
C THR A 30 14.25 6.53 -14.19
N GLY A 31 14.22 5.36 -13.52
CA GLY A 31 14.01 4.06 -14.16
C GLY A 31 15.19 3.62 -15.04
N SER A 32 16.38 4.21 -14.87
CA SER A 32 17.54 3.82 -15.67
C SER A 32 18.04 2.43 -15.28
N TYR A 33 18.53 1.68 -16.26
CA TYR A 33 19.09 0.35 -16.02
C TYR A 33 20.22 0.37 -14.97
N LYS A 34 21.10 1.38 -15.03
CA LYS A 34 22.22 1.51 -14.07
C LYS A 34 21.71 1.68 -12.63
N GLU A 35 20.68 2.50 -12.45
CA GLU A 35 20.04 2.72 -11.15
C GLU A 35 19.38 1.44 -10.63
N GLU A 36 18.67 0.71 -11.48
CA GLU A 36 18.07 -0.58 -11.11
C GLU A 36 19.12 -1.60 -10.68
N GLN A 37 20.25 -1.68 -11.39
CA GLN A 37 21.36 -2.55 -10.98
C GLN A 37 21.94 -2.15 -9.62
N GLN A 38 22.04 -0.85 -9.32
CA GLN A 38 22.49 -0.38 -8.01
C GLN A 38 21.48 -0.71 -6.91
N CYS A 39 20.17 -0.55 -7.15
CA CYS A 39 19.13 -1.02 -6.24
C CYS A 39 19.25 -2.52 -5.93
N LEU A 40 19.49 -3.35 -6.95
CA LEU A 40 19.71 -4.78 -6.79
C LEU A 40 21.00 -5.10 -6.02
N ALA A 41 22.10 -4.37 -6.26
CA ALA A 41 23.35 -4.53 -5.54
C ALA A 41 23.17 -4.25 -4.03
N TRP A 42 22.50 -3.15 -3.68
CA TRP A 42 22.17 -2.81 -2.29
C TRP A 42 21.25 -3.86 -1.64
N LYS A 43 20.22 -4.33 -2.33
CA LYS A 43 19.33 -5.40 -1.84
C LYS A 43 20.10 -6.70 -1.57
N ARG A 44 21.06 -7.07 -2.43
CA ARG A 44 21.93 -8.24 -2.22
C ARG A 44 22.81 -8.07 -0.97
N LEU A 45 23.42 -6.91 -0.77
CA LEU A 45 24.22 -6.62 0.43
C LEU A 45 23.37 -6.65 1.71
N LEU A 46 22.17 -6.07 1.68
CA LEU A 46 21.23 -6.09 2.81
C LEU A 46 20.80 -7.52 3.17
N THR A 47 20.46 -8.35 2.18
CA THR A 47 20.15 -9.77 2.41
C THR A 47 21.34 -10.51 3.00
N PHE A 48 22.55 -10.25 2.49
CA PHE A 48 23.77 -10.84 3.04
C PHE A 48 23.96 -10.48 4.52
N GLU A 49 23.82 -9.22 4.90
CA GLU A 49 24.00 -8.80 6.31
C GLU A 49 22.87 -9.30 7.22
N LYS A 50 21.62 -9.35 6.73
CA LYS A 50 20.48 -9.96 7.43
C LYS A 50 20.72 -11.45 7.74
N GLY A 51 21.49 -12.15 6.91
CA GLY A 51 21.89 -13.54 7.13
C GLY A 51 22.84 -13.76 8.32
N ASN A 52 23.32 -12.69 8.97
CA ASN A 52 24.31 -12.73 10.06
C ASN A 52 25.48 -13.69 9.75
N PRO A 53 26.22 -13.50 8.65
CA PRO A 53 27.24 -14.42 8.18
C PRO A 53 28.41 -14.56 9.18
N GLN A 54 28.62 -13.55 10.03
CA GLN A 54 29.63 -13.59 11.09
C GLN A 54 29.18 -14.34 12.34
N ARG A 55 27.90 -14.75 12.42
CA ARG A 55 27.28 -15.42 13.57
C ARG A 55 27.57 -14.68 14.88
N ILE A 56 27.49 -13.35 14.81
CA ILE A 56 27.65 -12.46 15.98
C ILE A 56 26.34 -12.40 16.77
N ASP A 57 26.40 -11.83 17.97
CA ASP A 57 25.20 -11.65 18.79
C ASP A 57 24.15 -10.80 18.06
N VAL A 58 22.88 -11.04 18.39
CA VAL A 58 21.73 -10.42 17.71
C VAL A 58 21.79 -8.90 17.78
N THR A 59 22.24 -8.33 18.90
CA THR A 59 22.36 -6.89 19.07
C THR A 59 23.40 -6.30 18.12
N ALA A 60 24.59 -6.90 18.02
CA ALA A 60 25.63 -6.46 17.10
C ALA A 60 25.23 -6.70 15.62
N ALA A 61 24.56 -7.81 15.32
CA ALA A 61 24.02 -8.08 13.99
C ALA A 61 23.01 -7.00 13.59
N ASN A 62 22.07 -6.67 14.47
CA ASN A 62 21.07 -5.63 14.23
C ASN A 62 21.72 -4.26 13.97
N ARG A 63 22.73 -3.86 14.77
CA ARG A 63 23.47 -2.60 14.51
C ARG A 63 24.14 -2.58 13.14
N ARG A 64 24.68 -3.71 12.68
CA ARG A 64 25.30 -3.81 11.35
C ARG A 64 24.27 -3.72 10.23
N ILE A 65 23.10 -4.34 10.40
CA ILE A 65 22.01 -4.26 9.42
C ILE A 65 21.48 -2.83 9.36
N THR A 66 21.20 -2.19 10.51
CA THR A 66 20.83 -0.77 10.61
C THR A 66 21.88 0.11 9.92
N PHE A 67 23.17 -0.09 10.20
CA PHE A 67 24.24 0.65 9.52
C PHE A 67 24.19 0.49 8.00
N THR A 68 23.97 -0.73 7.51
CA THR A 68 23.87 -1.02 6.07
C THR A 68 22.67 -0.33 5.43
N TYR A 69 21.53 -0.27 6.12
CA TYR A 69 20.38 0.52 5.67
C TYR A 69 20.67 2.02 5.61
N GLU A 70 21.30 2.59 6.64
CA GLU A 70 21.65 4.01 6.64
C GLU A 70 22.63 4.33 5.50
N GLN A 71 23.60 3.45 5.21
CA GLN A 71 24.47 3.59 4.04
C GLN A 71 23.68 3.51 2.73
N CYS A 72 22.79 2.53 2.59
CA CYS A 72 21.92 2.39 1.42
C CYS A 72 21.11 3.67 1.16
N LEU A 73 20.52 4.25 2.22
CA LEU A 73 19.74 5.48 2.15
C LEU A 73 20.56 6.73 1.78
N MET A 74 21.90 6.71 1.90
CA MET A 74 22.73 7.81 1.39
C MET A 74 22.71 7.88 -0.15
N TYR A 75 22.40 6.77 -0.82
CA TYR A 75 22.41 6.63 -2.28
C TYR A 75 21.01 6.48 -2.85
N LEU A 76 20.13 5.76 -2.13
CA LEU A 76 18.76 5.46 -2.54
C LEU A 76 17.74 6.21 -1.68
N TYR A 77 18.07 7.43 -1.26
CA TYR A 77 17.24 8.25 -0.37
C TYR A 77 15.81 8.47 -0.89
N HIS A 78 15.67 8.57 -2.21
CA HIS A 78 14.40 8.84 -2.89
C HIS A 78 13.60 7.59 -3.28
N HIS A 79 14.00 6.42 -2.77
CA HIS A 79 13.37 5.15 -3.10
C HIS A 79 12.45 4.69 -1.95
N PRO A 80 11.11 4.74 -2.12
CA PRO A 80 10.17 4.38 -1.07
C PRO A 80 10.31 2.93 -0.57
N ASP A 81 10.69 2.00 -1.45
CA ASP A 81 10.84 0.58 -1.13
C ASP A 81 11.98 0.32 -0.12
N VAL A 82 13.07 1.09 -0.19
CA VAL A 82 14.18 1.00 0.78
C VAL A 82 13.73 1.46 2.18
N TRP A 83 13.03 2.59 2.27
CA TRP A 83 12.46 3.08 3.52
C TRP A 83 11.45 2.09 4.11
N TYR A 84 10.58 1.54 3.28
CA TYR A 84 9.58 0.56 3.68
C TYR A 84 10.23 -0.73 4.20
N ASP A 85 11.20 -1.31 3.47
CA ASP A 85 11.91 -2.53 3.92
C ASP A 85 12.68 -2.27 5.23
N TYR A 86 13.29 -1.10 5.38
CA TYR A 86 14.01 -0.74 6.60
C TYR A 86 13.09 -0.65 7.82
N ALA A 87 11.97 0.07 7.71
CA ALA A 87 11.02 0.21 8.80
C ALA A 87 10.34 -1.12 9.13
N THR A 88 9.91 -1.89 8.12
CA THR A 88 9.25 -3.18 8.34
C THR A 88 10.19 -4.24 8.89
N TRP A 89 11.49 -4.20 8.56
CA TRP A 89 12.49 -5.05 9.20
C TRP A 89 12.58 -4.78 10.72
N HIS A 90 12.59 -3.50 11.14
CA HIS A 90 12.55 -3.15 12.56
C HIS A 90 11.25 -3.62 13.23
N ALA A 91 10.10 -3.43 12.59
CA ALA A 91 8.81 -3.87 13.12
C ALA A 91 8.76 -5.39 13.31
N LYS A 92 9.20 -6.17 12.31
CA LYS A 92 9.26 -7.64 12.37
C LYS A 92 10.18 -8.17 13.47
N ASN A 93 11.24 -7.42 13.80
CA ASN A 93 12.14 -7.75 14.91
C ASN A 93 11.63 -7.26 16.28
N GLY A 94 10.37 -6.82 16.38
CA GLY A 94 9.77 -6.32 17.62
C GLY A 94 10.25 -4.92 18.04
N SER A 95 11.01 -4.23 17.20
CA SER A 95 11.54 -2.88 17.48
C SER A 95 10.63 -1.79 16.91
N THR A 96 9.36 -1.79 17.33
CA THR A 96 8.32 -0.93 16.73
C THR A 96 8.61 0.56 16.87
N ASP A 97 9.14 1.02 18.00
CA ASP A 97 9.53 2.43 18.18
C ASP A 97 10.56 2.89 17.15
N SER A 98 11.47 2.00 16.75
CA SER A 98 12.44 2.30 15.70
C SER A 98 11.78 2.35 14.33
N ALA A 99 10.85 1.42 14.06
CA ALA A 99 10.07 1.41 12.82
C ALA A 99 9.26 2.71 12.65
N ILE A 100 8.58 3.18 13.71
CA ILE A 100 7.84 4.46 13.72
C ILE A 100 8.79 5.62 13.41
N LYS A 101 9.95 5.70 14.08
CA LYS A 101 10.95 6.77 13.82
C LYS A 101 11.46 6.74 12.37
N ILE A 102 11.64 5.55 11.79
CA ILE A 102 12.07 5.40 10.40
C ILE A 102 10.96 5.85 9.46
N PHE A 103 9.70 5.44 9.67
CA PHE A 103 8.59 5.93 8.86
C PHE A 103 8.39 7.44 8.98
N GLN A 104 8.53 8.02 10.16
CA GLN A 104 8.51 9.48 10.36
C GLN A 104 9.61 10.19 9.56
N ARG A 105 10.81 9.60 9.46
CA ARG A 105 11.87 10.10 8.57
C ARG A 105 11.51 9.91 7.11
N ALA A 106 10.97 8.77 6.74
CA ALA A 106 10.60 8.42 5.37
C ALA A 106 9.53 9.37 4.80
N VAL A 107 8.47 9.67 5.55
CA VAL A 107 7.42 10.60 5.10
C VAL A 107 7.89 12.05 5.03
N LYS A 108 8.92 12.42 5.81
CA LYS A 108 9.59 13.73 5.68
C LYS A 108 10.51 13.77 4.47
N ALA A 109 11.21 12.68 4.19
CA ALA A 109 12.08 12.54 3.03
C ALA A 109 11.30 12.54 1.71
N LEU A 110 10.13 11.87 1.71
CA LEU A 110 9.30 11.63 0.54
C LEU A 110 7.83 11.96 0.84
N PRO A 111 7.49 13.26 0.99
CA PRO A 111 6.14 13.67 1.38
C PRO A 111 5.07 13.31 0.34
N GLY A 112 5.43 13.16 -0.94
CA GLY A 112 4.50 12.72 -1.99
C GLY A 112 4.29 11.21 -2.08
N SER A 113 4.99 10.40 -1.27
CA SER A 113 4.91 8.94 -1.36
C SER A 113 3.72 8.39 -0.58
N GLU A 114 2.59 8.19 -1.26
CA GLU A 114 1.39 7.60 -0.65
C GLU A 114 1.64 6.22 -0.03
N VAL A 115 2.44 5.38 -0.69
CA VAL A 115 2.78 4.02 -0.22
C VAL A 115 3.41 4.07 1.18
N LEU A 116 4.29 5.04 1.44
CA LEU A 116 4.93 5.20 2.74
C LEU A 116 3.95 5.72 3.79
N LYS A 117 3.02 6.59 3.42
CA LYS A 117 1.98 7.09 4.33
C LYS A 117 0.98 5.99 4.69
N TYR A 118 0.52 5.19 3.72
CA TYR A 118 -0.34 4.04 4.01
C TYR A 118 0.36 3.03 4.92
N ALA A 119 1.60 2.65 4.60
CA ALA A 119 2.37 1.74 5.45
C ALA A 119 2.59 2.29 6.86
N PHE A 120 2.81 3.60 6.99
CA PHE A 120 2.97 4.23 8.29
C PHE A 120 1.66 4.25 9.08
N ALA A 121 0.53 4.59 8.43
CA ALA A 121 -0.79 4.56 9.06
C ALA A 121 -1.16 3.13 9.52
N GLU A 122 -0.86 2.11 8.72
CA GLU A 122 -1.05 0.70 9.09
C GLU A 122 -0.19 0.30 10.30
N LEU A 123 1.07 0.76 10.37
CA LEU A 123 1.93 0.50 11.52
C LEU A 123 1.36 1.15 12.79
N GLU A 124 0.97 2.42 12.74
CA GLU A 124 0.35 3.15 13.85
C GLU A 124 -0.95 2.46 14.30
N GLU A 125 -1.80 2.03 13.35
CA GLU A 125 -3.00 1.26 13.65
C GLU A 125 -2.66 -0.08 14.34
N SER A 126 -1.65 -0.80 13.85
CA SER A 126 -1.27 -2.11 14.38
C SER A 126 -0.76 -2.08 15.83
N VAL A 127 -0.25 -0.92 16.28
CA VAL A 127 0.22 -0.71 17.66
C VAL A 127 -0.85 -0.10 18.56
N GLY A 128 -2.06 0.09 18.04
CA GLY A 128 -3.19 0.69 18.76
C GLY A 128 -3.16 2.23 18.79
N ALA A 129 -2.26 2.88 18.05
CA ALA A 129 -2.18 4.33 17.94
C ALA A 129 -3.19 4.84 16.90
N ILE A 130 -4.47 4.73 17.24
CA ILE A 130 -5.59 5.01 16.33
C ILE A 130 -5.62 6.49 15.89
N GLN A 131 -5.38 7.43 16.82
CA GLN A 131 -5.43 8.85 16.49
C GLN A 131 -4.29 9.29 15.56
N PRO A 132 -3.01 8.90 15.78
CA PRO A 132 -1.95 9.10 14.80
C PRO A 132 -2.25 8.50 13.42
N ALA A 133 -2.73 7.25 13.36
CA ALA A 133 -3.12 6.60 12.11
C ALA A 133 -4.20 7.40 11.37
N LYS A 134 -5.24 7.85 12.10
CA LYS A 134 -6.33 8.67 11.57
C LYS A 134 -5.82 9.97 10.94
N THR A 135 -4.93 10.68 11.63
CA THR A 135 -4.33 11.93 11.13
C THR A 135 -3.56 11.71 9.82
N ILE A 136 -2.88 10.57 9.66
CA ILE A 136 -2.16 10.24 8.41
C ILE A 136 -3.14 9.95 7.27
N TYR A 137 -4.24 9.23 7.53
CA TYR A 137 -5.27 9.03 6.50
C TYR A 137 -5.97 10.33 6.11
N GLU A 138 -6.26 11.20 7.08
CA GLU A 138 -6.87 12.52 6.82
C GLU A 138 -5.94 13.41 5.99
N SER A 139 -4.62 13.38 6.21
CA SER A 139 -3.68 14.10 5.37
C SER A 139 -3.59 13.54 3.95
N LEU A 140 -3.60 12.21 3.79
CA LEU A 140 -3.67 11.54 2.48
C LEU A 140 -4.91 11.96 1.67
N ILE A 141 -6.05 12.13 2.33
CA ILE A 141 -7.29 12.59 1.69
C ILE A 141 -7.19 14.09 1.34
N ALA A 142 -6.68 14.91 2.25
CA ALA A 142 -6.58 16.35 2.06
C ALA A 142 -5.61 16.74 0.93
N GLU A 143 -4.47 16.06 0.82
CA GLU A 143 -3.47 16.30 -0.22
C GLU A 143 -3.94 15.87 -1.62
N ASN A 144 -4.83 14.88 -1.70
CA ASN A 144 -5.29 14.24 -2.95
C ASN A 144 -6.79 14.45 -3.23
N ALA A 145 -7.35 15.57 -2.78
CA ALA A 145 -8.79 15.86 -2.83
C ALA A 145 -9.45 15.69 -4.22
N SER A 146 -8.67 15.69 -5.30
CA SER A 146 -9.15 15.51 -6.67
C SER A 146 -9.10 14.07 -7.22
N MET A 147 -8.27 13.14 -6.71
CA MET A 147 -7.91 11.94 -7.51
C MET A 147 -7.75 10.58 -6.80
N SER A 148 -7.70 10.46 -5.46
CA SER A 148 -7.40 9.16 -4.84
C SER A 148 -8.64 8.46 -4.28
N SER A 149 -9.36 7.72 -5.15
CA SER A 149 -10.40 6.76 -4.71
C SER A 149 -9.85 5.79 -3.66
N LEU A 150 -8.59 5.40 -3.81
CA LEU A 150 -7.86 4.55 -2.87
C LEU A 150 -7.80 5.16 -1.46
N ALA A 151 -7.48 6.45 -1.32
CA ALA A 151 -7.40 7.10 -0.01
C ALA A 151 -8.74 7.03 0.74
N HIS A 152 -9.86 7.32 0.05
CA HIS A 152 -11.19 7.17 0.62
C HIS A 152 -11.53 5.73 0.99
N ILE A 153 -11.20 4.76 0.12
CA ILE A 153 -11.42 3.33 0.38
C ILE A 153 -10.64 2.88 1.61
N GLN A 154 -9.36 3.24 1.72
CA GLN A 154 -8.54 2.88 2.87
C GLN A 154 -9.04 3.53 4.16
N PHE A 155 -9.50 4.78 4.10
CA PHE A 155 -10.06 5.43 5.27
C PHE A 155 -11.41 4.85 5.70
N ILE A 156 -12.29 4.47 4.77
CA ILE A 156 -13.52 3.72 5.07
C ILE A 156 -13.19 2.41 5.77
N ARG A 157 -12.18 1.67 5.28
CA ARG A 157 -11.72 0.41 5.89
C ARG A 157 -11.16 0.64 7.30
N PHE A 158 -10.35 1.67 7.48
CA PHE A 158 -9.81 2.09 8.77
C PHE A 158 -10.95 2.39 9.77
N LEU A 159 -11.86 3.30 9.43
CA LEU A 159 -13.00 3.66 10.28
C LEU A 159 -13.85 2.44 10.64
N ARG A 160 -14.06 1.52 9.70
CA ARG A 160 -14.80 0.28 10.00
C ARG A 160 -14.09 -0.56 11.06
N ARG A 161 -12.76 -0.69 10.99
CA ARG A 161 -11.97 -1.50 11.94
C ARG A 161 -11.86 -0.84 13.32
N THR A 162 -11.78 0.49 13.38
CA THR A 162 -11.45 1.22 14.62
C THR A 162 -12.66 1.88 15.28
N GLU A 163 -13.62 2.35 14.50
CA GLU A 163 -14.81 3.11 14.96
C GLU A 163 -16.14 2.39 14.63
N GLY A 164 -16.10 1.30 13.86
CA GLY A 164 -17.24 0.43 13.55
C GLY A 164 -17.98 0.78 12.25
N ILE A 165 -18.99 -0.04 11.95
CA ILE A 165 -19.74 -0.01 10.67
C ILE A 165 -20.43 1.34 10.45
N GLU A 166 -21.03 1.93 11.50
CA GLU A 166 -21.76 3.20 11.38
C GLU A 166 -20.85 4.39 11.06
N ALA A 167 -19.62 4.41 11.61
CA ALA A 167 -18.64 5.44 11.28
C ALA A 167 -18.22 5.35 9.80
N ALA A 168 -17.94 4.14 9.32
CA ALA A 168 -17.62 3.89 7.92
C ALA A 168 -18.78 4.26 6.98
N ARG A 169 -20.03 3.90 7.35
CA ARG A 169 -21.24 4.27 6.62
C ARG A 169 -21.40 5.77 6.52
N LYS A 170 -21.28 6.48 7.65
CA LYS A 170 -21.39 7.94 7.70
C LYS A 170 -20.39 8.58 6.76
N TYR A 171 -19.13 8.14 6.79
CA TYR A 171 -18.10 8.69 5.92
C TYR A 171 -18.35 8.38 4.43
N PHE A 172 -18.76 7.15 4.09
CA PHE A 172 -19.15 6.80 2.71
C PHE A 172 -20.28 7.70 2.18
N LEU A 173 -21.29 7.98 3.01
CA LEU A 173 -22.40 8.86 2.64
C LEU A 173 -21.98 10.30 2.38
N GLU A 174 -20.87 10.77 2.96
CA GLU A 174 -20.28 12.07 2.64
C GLU A 174 -19.44 12.01 1.36
N VAL A 175 -18.55 11.01 1.22
CA VAL A 175 -17.68 10.86 0.04
C VAL A 175 -18.48 10.71 -1.25
N ARG A 176 -19.60 9.98 -1.23
CA ARG A 176 -20.44 9.80 -2.43
C ARG A 176 -21.04 11.11 -2.98
N LYS A 177 -21.14 12.16 -2.16
CA LYS A 177 -21.64 13.49 -2.58
C LYS A 177 -20.56 14.28 -3.33
N LEU A 178 -19.30 13.88 -3.24
CA LEU A 178 -18.21 14.57 -3.90
C LEU A 178 -18.27 14.38 -5.43
N PRO A 179 -18.05 15.44 -6.22
CA PRO A 179 -17.96 15.32 -7.68
C PRO A 179 -16.86 14.37 -8.14
N SER A 180 -15.73 14.31 -7.43
CA SER A 180 -14.59 13.44 -7.71
C SER A 180 -14.76 11.97 -7.28
N CYS A 181 -15.90 11.62 -6.66
CA CYS A 181 -16.13 10.24 -6.22
C CYS A 181 -16.29 9.30 -7.42
N THR A 182 -15.43 8.29 -7.50
CA THR A 182 -15.43 7.27 -8.55
C THR A 182 -16.23 6.04 -8.13
N TYR A 183 -16.60 5.20 -9.10
CA TYR A 183 -17.34 3.97 -8.86
C TYR A 183 -16.62 3.00 -7.91
N HIS A 184 -15.28 3.02 -7.89
CA HIS A 184 -14.45 2.18 -7.02
C HIS A 184 -14.82 2.30 -5.53
N VAL A 185 -15.22 3.49 -5.08
CA VAL A 185 -15.63 3.72 -3.67
C VAL A 185 -16.94 2.98 -3.38
N TYR A 186 -17.88 2.97 -4.33
CA TYR A 186 -19.15 2.25 -4.21
C TYR A 186 -18.92 0.75 -4.19
N VAL A 187 -18.12 0.23 -5.13
CA VAL A 187 -17.77 -1.20 -5.22
C VAL A 187 -17.09 -1.66 -3.93
N ALA A 188 -16.10 -0.90 -3.44
CA ALA A 188 -15.38 -1.26 -2.23
C ALA A 188 -16.30 -1.28 -1.00
N TYR A 189 -17.17 -0.28 -0.84
CA TYR A 189 -18.10 -0.22 0.29
C TYR A 189 -19.16 -1.34 0.20
N ALA A 190 -19.76 -1.57 -0.97
CA ALA A 190 -20.74 -2.64 -1.16
C ALA A 190 -20.12 -4.03 -0.91
N THR A 191 -18.91 -4.27 -1.41
CA THR A 191 -18.17 -5.52 -1.17
C THR A 191 -17.87 -5.71 0.31
N MET A 192 -17.50 -4.64 1.04
CA MET A 192 -17.31 -4.73 2.50
C MET A 192 -18.62 -5.07 3.21
N SER A 193 -19.73 -4.41 2.88
CA SER A 193 -21.04 -4.70 3.49
C SER A 193 -21.50 -6.13 3.22
N PHE A 194 -21.25 -6.66 2.02
CA PHE A 194 -21.58 -8.03 1.67
C PHE A 194 -20.65 -9.06 2.35
N CYS A 195 -19.35 -8.93 2.15
CA CYS A 195 -18.38 -9.94 2.54
C CYS A 195 -18.09 -9.93 4.05
N LEU A 196 -18.04 -8.75 4.67
CA LEU A 196 -17.63 -8.58 6.07
C LEU A 196 -18.81 -8.37 7.00
N ASP A 197 -19.78 -7.53 6.61
CA ASP A 197 -20.94 -7.22 7.47
C ASP A 197 -22.11 -8.19 7.26
N LYS A 198 -22.03 -9.05 6.22
CA LYS A 198 -23.04 -10.04 5.84
C LYS A 198 -24.41 -9.41 5.54
N ASP A 199 -24.41 -8.17 5.08
CA ASP A 199 -25.61 -7.42 4.71
C ASP A 199 -25.70 -7.26 3.18
N ALA A 200 -26.25 -8.29 2.54
CA ALA A 200 -26.47 -8.30 1.09
C ALA A 200 -27.46 -7.21 0.65
N LYS A 201 -28.41 -6.85 1.50
CA LYS A 201 -29.43 -5.83 1.19
C LYS A 201 -28.79 -4.44 1.11
N VAL A 202 -27.90 -4.11 2.04
CA VAL A 202 -27.13 -2.85 1.98
C VAL A 202 -26.21 -2.84 0.76
N ALA A 203 -25.51 -3.94 0.48
CA ALA A 203 -24.65 -4.04 -0.69
C ALA A 203 -25.44 -3.81 -2.00
N GLN A 204 -26.58 -4.48 -2.18
CA GLN A 204 -27.46 -4.31 -3.33
C GLN A 204 -27.95 -2.86 -3.44
N ASN A 205 -28.39 -2.24 -2.33
CA ASN A 205 -28.80 -0.85 -2.34
C ASN A 205 -27.68 0.11 -2.76
N VAL A 206 -26.43 -0.14 -2.32
CA VAL A 206 -25.27 0.67 -2.72
C VAL A 206 -25.01 0.53 -4.21
N PHE A 207 -25.07 -0.70 -4.75
CA PHE A 207 -24.92 -0.95 -6.19
C PHE A 207 -26.02 -0.28 -7.02
N GLU A 208 -27.28 -0.39 -6.60
CA GLU A 208 -28.41 0.27 -7.28
C GLU A 208 -28.29 1.79 -7.29
N VAL A 209 -27.79 2.38 -6.19
CA VAL A 209 -27.54 3.83 -6.12
C VAL A 209 -26.38 4.23 -7.03
N GLY A 210 -25.28 3.48 -7.06
CA GLY A 210 -24.14 3.77 -7.92
C GLY A 210 -24.45 3.56 -9.41
N LEU A 211 -25.33 2.63 -9.75
CA LEU A 211 -25.73 2.35 -11.13
C LEU A 211 -26.39 3.56 -11.80
N LYS A 212 -27.08 4.41 -11.02
CA LYS A 212 -27.65 5.66 -11.53
C LYS A 212 -26.60 6.64 -12.07
N ARG A 213 -25.34 6.52 -11.64
CA ARG A 213 -24.23 7.41 -12.01
C ARG A 213 -23.20 6.74 -12.90
N PHE A 214 -22.97 5.44 -12.75
CA PHE A 214 -21.86 4.71 -13.38
C PHE A 214 -22.32 3.58 -14.31
N MET A 215 -23.53 3.65 -14.86
CA MET A 215 -24.04 2.64 -15.80
C MET A 215 -23.25 2.57 -17.12
N GLN A 216 -22.54 3.65 -17.48
CA GLN A 216 -21.68 3.70 -18.65
C GLN A 216 -20.24 3.29 -18.36
N GLU A 217 -19.92 2.87 -17.13
CA GLU A 217 -18.58 2.40 -16.77
C GLU A 217 -18.57 0.87 -16.82
N PRO A 218 -17.95 0.22 -17.82
CA PRO A 218 -17.89 -1.24 -17.95
C PRO A 218 -17.41 -1.92 -16.66
N GLY A 219 -16.34 -1.36 -16.06
CA GLY A 219 -15.78 -1.86 -14.81
C GLY A 219 -16.77 -1.86 -13.64
N TYR A 220 -17.70 -0.88 -13.58
CA TYR A 220 -18.73 -0.88 -12.55
C TYR A 220 -19.81 -1.93 -12.79
N VAL A 221 -20.23 -2.09 -14.05
CA VAL A 221 -21.24 -3.08 -14.46
C VAL A 221 -20.75 -4.50 -14.16
N LEU A 222 -19.49 -4.81 -14.47
CA LEU A 222 -18.88 -6.11 -14.19
C LEU A 222 -18.81 -6.41 -12.69
N GLU A 223 -18.42 -5.44 -11.87
CA GLU A 223 -18.37 -5.61 -10.41
C GLU A 223 -19.77 -5.82 -9.82
N TYR A 224 -20.79 -5.13 -10.35
CA TYR A 224 -22.17 -5.36 -9.92
C TYR A 224 -22.68 -6.74 -10.38
N ALA A 225 -22.33 -7.17 -11.61
CA ALA A 225 -22.66 -8.50 -12.10
C ALA A 225 -22.00 -9.60 -11.25
N ASP A 226 -20.71 -9.48 -10.88
CA ASP A 226 -20.03 -10.44 -9.98
C ASP A 226 -20.77 -10.55 -8.64
N PHE A 227 -21.19 -9.42 -8.05
CA PHE A 227 -22.00 -9.43 -6.84
C PHE A 227 -23.32 -10.18 -7.01
N LEU A 228 -24.07 -9.95 -8.10
CA LEU A 228 -25.33 -10.64 -8.38
C LEU A 228 -25.12 -12.13 -8.65
N CYS A 229 -24.03 -12.51 -9.34
CA CYS A 229 -23.62 -13.89 -9.55
C CYS A 229 -23.35 -14.59 -8.21
N ARG A 230 -22.68 -13.92 -7.26
CA ARG A 230 -22.47 -14.46 -5.89
C ARG A 230 -23.77 -14.65 -5.10
N LEU A 231 -24.85 -13.95 -5.48
CA LEU A 231 -26.20 -14.15 -4.94
C LEU A 231 -27.00 -15.22 -5.70
N ASN A 232 -26.45 -15.78 -6.78
CA ASN A 232 -27.17 -16.63 -7.75
C ASN A 232 -28.42 -15.96 -8.33
N ASP A 233 -28.36 -14.64 -8.56
CA ASP A 233 -29.48 -13.86 -9.11
C ASP A 233 -29.35 -13.70 -10.64
N ASP A 234 -29.42 -14.83 -11.35
CA ASP A 234 -29.23 -14.87 -12.80
C ASP A 234 -30.23 -14.01 -13.58
N ARG A 235 -31.40 -13.74 -12.98
CA ARG A 235 -32.42 -12.88 -13.60
C ARG A 235 -31.94 -11.44 -13.62
N ASN A 236 -31.45 -10.93 -12.48
CA ASN A 236 -30.97 -9.56 -12.41
C ASN A 236 -29.62 -9.39 -13.11
N VAL A 237 -28.77 -10.42 -13.17
CA VAL A 237 -27.56 -10.41 -14.01
C VAL A 237 -27.91 -10.15 -15.47
N ARG A 238 -28.87 -10.91 -16.04
CA ARG A 238 -29.30 -10.71 -17.43
C ARG A 238 -29.88 -9.32 -17.65
N ALA A 239 -30.76 -8.88 -16.76
CA ALA A 239 -31.39 -7.56 -16.85
C ALA A 239 -30.35 -6.42 -16.77
N LEU A 240 -29.31 -6.57 -15.95
CA LEU A 240 -28.21 -5.61 -15.84
C LEU A 240 -27.44 -5.50 -17.16
N PHE A 241 -27.05 -6.63 -17.76
CA PHE A 241 -26.32 -6.65 -19.04
C PHE A 241 -27.16 -6.10 -20.20
N GLU A 242 -28.42 -6.52 -20.32
CA GLU A 242 -29.33 -5.99 -21.35
C GLU A 242 -29.44 -4.47 -21.27
N ARG A 243 -29.58 -3.93 -20.05
CA ARG A 243 -29.66 -2.50 -19.83
C ARG A 243 -28.33 -1.80 -20.11
N ALA A 244 -27.20 -2.35 -19.70
CA ALA A 244 -25.88 -1.77 -19.94
C ALA A 244 -25.54 -1.72 -21.44
N LEU A 245 -25.69 -2.84 -22.15
CA LEU A 245 -25.39 -2.94 -23.59
C LEU A 245 -26.30 -2.07 -24.46
N SER A 246 -27.51 -1.75 -23.99
CA SER A 246 -28.38 -0.78 -24.70
C SER A 246 -27.92 0.68 -24.59
N LEU A 247 -27.04 0.99 -23.63
CA LEU A 247 -26.60 2.35 -23.31
C LEU A 247 -25.11 2.60 -23.61
N LEU A 248 -24.30 1.55 -23.63
CA LEU A 248 -22.87 1.64 -23.90
C LEU A 248 -22.58 1.83 -25.40
N PRO A 249 -21.55 2.62 -25.76
CA PRO A 249 -21.02 2.64 -27.12
C PRO A 249 -20.57 1.24 -27.57
N PRO A 250 -20.61 0.91 -28.87
CA PRO A 250 -20.19 -0.40 -29.36
C PRO A 250 -18.74 -0.77 -29.00
N GLU A 251 -17.86 0.22 -28.88
CA GLU A 251 -16.44 0.04 -28.54
C GLU A 251 -16.26 -0.42 -27.08
N GLU A 252 -16.97 0.22 -26.15
CA GLU A 252 -16.95 -0.12 -24.71
C GLU A 252 -17.79 -1.37 -24.39
N SER A 253 -18.73 -1.72 -25.27
CA SER A 253 -19.57 -2.92 -25.14
C SER A 253 -18.79 -4.23 -25.26
N VAL A 254 -17.58 -4.20 -25.84
CA VAL A 254 -16.69 -5.38 -25.92
C VAL A 254 -16.05 -5.69 -24.57
N GLU A 255 -15.96 -4.71 -23.67
CA GLU A 255 -15.36 -4.86 -22.34
C GLU A 255 -16.33 -5.44 -21.31
N VAL A 256 -17.62 -5.57 -21.65
CA VAL A 256 -18.71 -6.08 -20.78
C VAL A 256 -19.13 -7.47 -21.21
#